data_AF-A0A2G6WJ47-F1
#
_entry.id   AF-A0A2G6WJ47-F1
#
_cell.length_a   1.000
_cell.length_b   1.000
_cell.length_c   1.000
_cell.angle_alpha   90.00
_cell.angle_beta   90.00
_cell.angle_gamma   90.00
#
_symmetry.space_group_name_H-M   'P 1'
#
loop_
_entity.id
_entity.type
_entity.pdbx_description
1 polymer ?
#
loop_
_entity_poly.entity_id
_entity_poly.type
_entity_poly.pdbx_seq_one_letter_code
_entity_poly.pdbx_strand_id
1 'polypeptide(L)'
;MDLDVNNSIVIEPIVDGERYKVNGYFVYKNKLRNWSCEEDLSDSELGAFDLYEKLIINNPRLKKHIIAVYNVTIGQNLKHNFL
;
A
#
# COMPACT_ATOMS: atom_id res chain seq x y z
N MET A 1 10.27 -13.75 -21.17
CA MET A 1 10.62 -13.52 -19.76
C MET A 1 9.34 -13.04 -19.13
N ASP A 2 8.61 -13.96 -18.52
CA ASP A 2 7.32 -13.67 -17.91
C ASP A 2 7.56 -12.74 -16.73
N LEU A 3 6.86 -11.61 -16.73
CA LEU A 3 6.87 -10.64 -15.63
C LEU A 3 6.31 -11.36 -14.41
N ASP A 4 7.16 -11.57 -13.41
CA ASP A 4 6.76 -12.18 -12.15
C ASP A 4 5.65 -11.33 -11.52
N VAL A 5 4.45 -11.89 -11.43
CA VAL A 5 3.20 -11.23 -10.99
C VAL A 5 3.17 -11.05 -9.45
N ASN A 6 4.28 -11.28 -8.76
CA ASN A 6 4.31 -11.40 -7.29
C ASN A 6 4.66 -10.12 -6.50
N ASN A 7 4.63 -8.94 -7.13
CA ASN A 7 5.06 -7.70 -6.46
C ASN A 7 4.02 -6.58 -6.47
N SER A 8 2.74 -6.93 -6.50
CA SER A 8 1.64 -5.96 -6.38
C SER A 8 1.14 -5.85 -4.93
N ILE A 9 0.94 -4.62 -4.46
CA ILE A 9 0.27 -4.32 -3.19
C ILE A 9 -1.14 -3.87 -3.49
N VAL A 10 -2.13 -4.60 -2.99
CA VAL A 10 -3.55 -4.29 -3.12
C VAL A 10 -4.04 -3.62 -1.84
N ILE A 11 -4.67 -2.46 -1.98
CA ILE A 11 -5.29 -1.73 -0.88
C ILE A 11 -6.79 -1.63 -1.13
N GLU A 12 -7.59 -2.17 -0.20
CA GLU A 12 -9.04 -2.21 -0.29
C GLU A 12 -9.66 -1.39 0.85
N PRO A 13 -10.55 -0.42 0.57
CA PRO A 13 -11.33 0.24 1.61
C PRO A 13 -12.40 -0.73 2.16
N ILE A 14 -12.42 -0.91 3.47
CA ILE A 14 -13.45 -1.68 4.17
C ILE A 14 -14.50 -0.75 4.77
N VAL A 15 -14.02 0.29 5.49
CA VAL A 15 -14.84 1.38 6.01
C VAL A 15 -14.09 2.69 5.74
N ASP A 16 -14.67 3.54 4.90
CA ASP A 16 -14.05 4.80 4.48
C ASP A 16 -13.66 5.67 5.70
N GLY A 17 -12.38 6.02 5.76
CA GLY A 17 -11.82 6.85 6.82
C GLY A 17 -11.43 6.10 8.10
N GLU A 18 -11.73 4.80 8.19
CA GLU A 18 -11.56 4.02 9.43
C GLU A 18 -10.77 2.72 9.27
N ARG A 19 -11.03 1.93 8.23
CA ARG A 19 -10.48 0.57 8.05
C ARG A 19 -10.18 0.24 6.60
N TYR A 20 -9.00 -0.33 6.37
CA TYR A 20 -8.51 -0.74 5.06
C TYR A 20 -7.84 -2.10 5.17
N LYS A 21 -7.74 -2.79 4.04
CA LYS A 21 -7.02 -4.05 3.92
C LYS A 21 -5.84 -3.86 2.97
N VAL A 22 -4.62 -4.10 3.44
CA VAL A 22 -3.38 -4.02 2.67
C VAL A 22 -2.87 -5.44 2.48
N ASN A 23 -2.95 -5.98 1.26
CA ASN A 23 -2.55 -7.35 0.92
C ASN A 23 -3.11 -8.48 1.79
N GLY A 24 -4.15 -8.25 2.57
CA GLY A 24 -4.61 -9.23 3.56
C GLY A 24 -4.75 -8.66 4.96
N TYR A 25 -3.84 -7.75 5.33
CA TYR A 25 -3.67 -7.23 6.68
C TYR A 25 -4.58 -6.03 6.95
N PHE A 26 -5.10 -5.94 8.17
CA PHE A 26 -6.08 -4.90 8.52
C PHE A 26 -5.40 -3.67 9.12
N VAL A 27 -5.49 -2.57 8.37
CA VAL A 27 -5.04 -1.26 8.84
C VAL A 27 -6.25 -0.46 9.34
N TYR A 28 -6.18 0.04 10.56
CA TYR A 28 -7.27 0.76 11.22
C TYR A 28 -6.78 1.99 11.98
N LYS A 29 -7.68 2.95 12.22
CA LYS A 29 -7.41 4.05 13.17
C LYS A 29 -7.52 3.56 14.61
N ASN A 30 -6.43 3.70 15.35
CA ASN A 30 -6.42 3.41 16.79
C ASN A 30 -7.11 4.53 17.59
N LYS A 31 -7.17 4.37 18.92
CA LYS A 31 -7.81 5.35 19.83
C LYS A 31 -7.16 6.74 19.80
N LEU A 32 -5.90 6.83 19.35
CA LEU A 32 -5.16 8.09 19.18
C LEU A 32 -5.30 8.68 17.78
N ARG A 33 -6.16 8.10 16.93
CA ARG A 33 -6.40 8.48 15.53
C ARG A 33 -5.20 8.27 14.59
N ASN A 34 -4.21 7.48 15.01
CA ASN A 34 -3.11 7.04 14.16
C ASN A 34 -3.48 5.75 13.44
N TRP A 35 -2.94 5.55 12.23
CA TRP A 35 -3.03 4.25 11.55
C TRP A 35 -2.22 3.21 12.32
N SER A 36 -2.79 2.02 12.44
CA SER A 36 -2.17 0.87 13.11
C SER A 36 -2.62 -0.41 12.42
N CYS A 37 -1.80 -1.45 12.53
CA CYS A 37 -2.04 -2.78 12.00
C CYS A 37 -1.65 -3.78 13.11
N GLU A 38 -2.37 -4.89 13.23
CA GLU A 38 -2.00 -5.94 14.20
C GLU A 38 -0.78 -6.72 13.72
N GLU A 39 -0.67 -6.88 12.40
CA GLU A 39 0.46 -7.49 11.72
C GLU A 39 1.48 -6.45 11.23
N ASP A 40 2.75 -6.84 11.19
CA ASP A 40 3.81 -6.00 10.63
C ASP A 40 3.67 -5.94 9.10
N LEU A 41 3.52 -4.72 8.58
CA LEU A 41 3.59 -4.45 7.14
C LEU A 41 5.04 -4.33 6.70
N SER A 42 5.34 -4.80 5.49
CA SER A 42 6.64 -4.55 4.86
C SER A 42 6.83 -3.07 4.54
N ASP A 43 8.08 -2.63 4.35
CA ASP A 43 8.40 -1.25 3.95
C ASP A 43 7.68 -0.81 2.67
N SER A 44 7.49 -1.73 1.73
CA SER A 44 6.77 -1.44 0.48
C SER A 44 5.28 -1.25 0.72
N GLU A 45 4.67 -2.04 1.61
CA GLU A 45 3.26 -1.91 2.00
C GLU A 45 3.01 -0.62 2.78
N LEU A 46 3.91 -0.26 3.69
CA LEU A 46 3.87 1.03 4.38
C LEU A 46 3.94 2.18 3.37
N GLY A 47 4.90 2.15 2.44
CA GLY A 47 5.04 3.18 1.42
C GLY A 47 3.82 3.27 0.49
N ALA A 48 3.24 2.13 0.10
CA ALA A 48 2.01 2.10 -0.69
C ALA A 48 0.82 2.68 0.09
N PHE A 49 0.68 2.35 1.37
CA PHE A 49 -0.38 2.87 2.22
C PHE A 49 -0.24 4.38 2.47
N ASP A 50 0.98 4.90 2.66
CA ASP A 50 1.24 6.34 2.78
C ASP A 50 0.82 7.13 1.53
N LEU A 51 1.07 6.57 0.35
CA LEU A 51 0.63 7.16 -0.92
C LEU A 51 -0.90 7.11 -1.05
N TYR A 52 -1.49 5.97 -0.69
CA TYR A 52 -2.93 5.79 -0.70
C TYR A 52 -3.62 6.77 0.26
N GLU A 53 -3.07 6.97 1.45
CA GLU A 53 -3.60 7.92 2.42
C GLU A 53 -3.64 9.34 1.81
N LYS A 54 -2.54 9.79 1.20
CA LYS A 54 -2.46 11.13 0.60
C LYS A 54 -3.40 11.32 -0.58
N LEU A 55 -3.47 10.35 -1.48
CA LEU A 55 -4.17 10.48 -2.76
C LEU A 55 -5.66 10.13 -2.68
N ILE A 56 -6.00 9.19 -1.80
CA ILE A 56 -7.35 8.65 -1.67
C ILE A 56 -8.01 9.13 -0.38
N ILE A 57 -7.44 8.81 0.79
CA ILE A 57 -8.09 9.05 2.09
C ILE A 57 -8.22 10.55 2.39
N ASN A 58 -7.14 11.30 2.18
CA ASN A 58 -7.07 12.73 2.50
C ASN A 58 -7.50 13.62 1.33
N ASN A 59 -8.06 13.04 0.26
CA ASN A 59 -8.44 13.79 -0.93
C ASN A 59 -9.93 14.20 -0.87
N PRO A 60 -10.23 15.49 -0.63
CA PRO A 60 -11.61 15.95 -0.46
C PRO A 60 -12.44 15.88 -1.75
N ARG A 61 -11.81 15.65 -2.91
CA ARG A 61 -12.52 15.52 -4.19
C ARG A 61 -13.12 14.13 -4.38
N LEU A 62 -12.64 13.13 -3.64
CA LEU A 62 -13.15 11.77 -3.71
C LEU A 62 -14.31 11.61 -2.74
N LYS A 63 -15.47 11.23 -3.27
CA LYS A 63 -16.69 10.99 -2.48
C LYS A 63 -16.71 9.60 -1.83
N LYS A 64 -15.87 8.69 -2.33
CA LYS A 64 -15.70 7.32 -1.86
C LYS A 64 -14.26 6.90 -2.09
N HIS A 65 -13.72 6.10 -1.19
CA HIS A 65 -12.42 5.48 -1.40
C HIS A 65 -12.57 4.31 -2.37
N ILE A 66 -11.51 4.01 -3.11
CA ILE A 66 -11.50 3.01 -4.19
C ILE A 66 -10.36 2.03 -3.97
N ILE A 67 -10.51 0.81 -4.48
CA ILE A 67 -9.41 -0.18 -4.48
C ILE A 67 -8.25 0.39 -5.32
N ALA A 68 -7.03 0.23 -4.81
CA ALA A 68 -5.81 0.63 -5.51
C ALA A 68 -4.81 -0.53 -5.56
N VAL A 69 -4.04 -0.59 -6.65
CA VAL A 69 -2.99 -1.58 -6.85
C VAL A 69 -1.69 -0.84 -7.13
N TYR A 70 -0.66 -1.10 -6.32
CA TYR A 70 0.67 -0.51 -6.43
C TYR A 70 1.67 -1.58 -6.86
N ASN A 71 2.40 -1.34 -7.95
CA ASN A 71 3.44 -2.26 -8.41
C ASN A 71 4.79 -1.89 -7.79
N VAL A 72 5.38 -2.81 -7.05
CA VAL A 72 6.71 -2.64 -6.47
C VAL A 72 7.75 -3.06 -7.51
N THR A 73 8.54 -2.10 -8.00
CA THR A 73 9.69 -2.44 -8.84
C THR A 73 10.91 -2.64 -7.93
N ILE A 74 11.29 -3.89 -7.66
CA ILE A 74 12.58 -4.17 -7.01
C ILE A 74 13.65 -3.95 -8.08
N GLY A 75 14.47 -2.92 -7.88
CA GLY A 75 15.55 -2.58 -8.79
C GLY A 75 16.48 -3.78 -9.01
N GLN A 76 16.73 -4.09 -10.27
CA GLN A 76 17.77 -5.04 -10.65
C GLN A 76 19.09 -4.64 -10.00
N ASN A 77 19.78 -5.60 -9.38
CA ASN A 77 21.20 -5.50 -9.13
C ASN A 77 21.88 -5.26 -10.49
N LEU A 78 22.24 -4.01 -10.79
CA LEU A 78 23.21 -3.71 -11.82
C LEU A 78 24.56 -4.24 -11.32
N LYS A 79 24.79 -5.54 -11.50
CA LYS A 79 26.15 -6.04 -11.69
C LYS A 79 26.62 -5.44 -13.01
N HIS A 80 27.16 -4.23 -12.96
CA HIS A 80 28.10 -3.76 -13.96
C HIS A 80 29.36 -4.63 -13.83
N ASN A 81 29.30 -5.83 -14.38
CA ASN A 81 30.50 -6.47 -14.89
C ASN A 81 30.80 -5.76 -16.21
N PHE A 82 31.70 -4.79 -16.17
CA PHE A 82 32.51 -4.47 -17.34
C PHE A 82 33.89 -5.07 -17.10
N LEU A 83 34.29 -5.82 -18.13
CA LEU A 83 35.51 -6.57 -18.40
C LEU A 83 36.80 -6.01 -17.79
#